data_AF-A0A2H4S5T8-F1
#
_entry.id   AF-A0A2H4S5T8-F1
#
_cell.length_a   1.000
_cell.length_b   1.000
_cell.length_c   1.000
_cell.angle_alpha   90.00
_cell.angle_beta   90.00
_cell.angle_gamma   90.00
#
_symmetry.space_group_name_H-M   'P 1'
#
loop_
_entity.id
_entity.type
_entity.pdbx_description
1 polymer ?
#
loop_
_entity_poly.entity_id
_entity_poly.type
_entity_poly.pdbx_seq_one_letter_code
_entity_poly.pdbx_strand_id
1 'polypeptide(L)'
;MALVREFLGAMREQVRRQQGDALRAWLQVDSSSGAQYHALGAELRARFATPASIDGVVEACLPQDDDVPEGQATPWPGLQSFIKDYLVFWRDIDYEDLLGAHQLLSGLVNSCATAFGHPSYGGMLLQASMSLSETLARLTMMLNRRPDLTRKLRAAGFDEDKSVAESSAEIIQKIFTTCLTDRANPPLPRTGGGAAAPEGKKAGVYMFANLVLKLLFACRRTHLARMIFVNIASISPPLALYPAAQRVTFLYYLGRFNLANHHARRAALCLEAAYLQTPAAFAAHRTRILTYLIAANMLLGRFPARALLARPEAARTLAPVFAPLCQAVRAGHFAAFQTHLAAHERWLLERGLLLPLASRLRPLLWRALSRRAFLLTYVPPPADAASSRKAATLDLAHLHTLAVYTQRRIEGWLPAHPLPHHHHHHAGASHRLLMRAVSNNVVDDGASTLAPPPGGRPRKLRPNEGLVWGNAPVTYDDVELVIAALIEQGLLHGFVAHGQARFAIIGAKAKGSPLLAGWPPVWQAIQARQYEQGFDMDEVPGWVKG
;
A
#
# COMPACT_ATOMS: atom_id res chain seq x y z
N MET A 1 -49.42 13.12 -20.18
CA MET A 1 -49.56 12.29 -18.97
C MET A 1 -48.57 12.77 -17.92
N ALA A 2 -48.75 12.44 -16.64
CA ALA A 2 -47.76 12.79 -15.59
C ALA A 2 -46.43 12.07 -15.85
N LEU A 3 -45.30 12.78 -15.95
CA LEU A 3 -43.98 12.21 -16.28
C LEU A 3 -43.59 11.13 -15.27
N VAL A 4 -43.97 11.30 -14.00
CA VAL A 4 -43.74 10.32 -12.93
C VAL A 4 -44.43 8.99 -13.24
N ARG A 5 -45.68 9.00 -13.71
CA ARG A 5 -46.42 7.77 -14.03
C ARG A 5 -45.87 7.10 -15.29
N GLU A 6 -45.44 7.88 -16.27
CA GLU A 6 -44.79 7.37 -17.49
C GLU A 6 -43.46 6.70 -17.16
N PHE A 7 -42.64 7.34 -16.34
CA PHE A 7 -41.38 6.79 -15.83
C PHE A 7 -41.62 5.46 -15.08
N LEU A 8 -42.54 5.43 -14.12
CA LEU A 8 -42.85 4.23 -13.35
C LEU A 8 -43.44 3.10 -14.22
N GLY A 9 -44.26 3.44 -15.22
CA GLY A 9 -44.78 2.49 -16.20
C GLY A 9 -43.67 1.87 -17.05
N ALA A 10 -42.73 2.69 -17.54
CA ALA A 10 -41.56 2.21 -18.26
C ALA A 10 -40.71 1.29 -17.38
N MET A 11 -40.47 1.66 -16.12
CA MET A 11 -39.76 0.81 -15.17
C MET A 11 -40.44 -0.54 -14.95
N ARG A 12 -41.76 -0.56 -14.76
CA ARG A 12 -42.54 -1.81 -14.61
C ARG A 12 -42.33 -2.73 -15.80
N GLU A 13 -42.35 -2.18 -17.01
CA GLU A 13 -42.15 -2.95 -18.23
C GLU A 13 -40.74 -3.55 -18.30
N GLN A 14 -39.70 -2.78 -17.92
CA GLN A 14 -38.33 -3.31 -17.87
C GLN A 14 -38.15 -4.40 -16.82
N VAL A 15 -38.80 -4.28 -15.66
CA VAL A 15 -38.82 -5.32 -14.62
C VAL A 15 -39.49 -6.58 -15.16
N ARG A 16 -40.68 -6.45 -15.77
CA ARG A 16 -41.40 -7.60 -16.35
C ARG A 16 -40.58 -8.36 -17.38
N ARG A 17 -39.83 -7.64 -18.22
CA ARG A 17 -38.94 -8.21 -19.24
C ARG A 17 -37.58 -8.67 -18.71
N GLN A 18 -37.31 -8.51 -17.43
CA GLN A 18 -36.03 -8.81 -16.78
C GLN A 18 -34.81 -8.11 -17.41
N GLN A 19 -35.00 -6.90 -17.93
CA GLN A 19 -33.95 -6.15 -18.65
C GLN A 19 -33.09 -5.30 -17.69
N GLY A 20 -32.14 -5.94 -17.02
CA GLY A 20 -31.25 -5.27 -16.05
C GLY A 20 -30.42 -4.12 -16.64
N ASP A 21 -29.93 -4.27 -17.88
CA ASP A 21 -29.18 -3.21 -18.57
C ASP A 21 -30.06 -1.98 -18.90
N ALA A 22 -31.31 -2.23 -19.28
CA ALA A 22 -32.28 -1.16 -19.50
C ALA A 22 -32.60 -0.46 -18.18
N LEU A 23 -32.85 -1.20 -17.10
CA LEU A 23 -33.06 -0.62 -15.76
C LEU A 23 -31.92 0.30 -15.34
N ARG A 24 -30.66 -0.10 -15.57
CA ARG A 24 -29.49 0.75 -15.33
C ARG A 24 -29.55 2.04 -16.17
N ALA A 25 -29.92 1.96 -17.45
CA ALA A 25 -30.01 3.13 -18.32
C ALA A 25 -31.09 4.13 -17.86
N TRP A 26 -32.17 3.64 -17.26
CA TRP A 26 -33.26 4.46 -16.69
C TRP A 26 -32.93 5.03 -15.30
N LEU A 27 -32.07 4.39 -14.51
CA LEU A 27 -31.69 4.76 -13.14
C LEU A 27 -30.42 5.61 -13.07
N GLN A 28 -30.44 6.79 -13.71
CA GLN A 28 -29.31 7.74 -13.73
C GLN A 28 -29.37 8.70 -12.52
N VAL A 29 -28.21 9.11 -12.01
CA VAL A 29 -28.09 9.89 -10.76
C VAL A 29 -27.06 11.03 -10.89
N ASP A 30 -26.54 11.25 -12.10
CA ASP A 30 -25.49 12.25 -12.36
C ASP A 30 -26.10 13.64 -12.67
N SER A 31 -25.39 14.73 -12.40
CA SER A 31 -25.81 16.08 -12.81
C SER A 31 -25.80 16.26 -14.33
N SER A 32 -25.10 15.39 -15.05
CA SER A 32 -25.10 15.31 -16.51
C SER A 32 -26.23 14.44 -17.08
N SER A 33 -27.15 13.96 -16.23
CA SER A 33 -28.31 13.18 -16.70
C SER A 33 -29.21 14.03 -17.61
N GLY A 34 -29.90 13.38 -18.54
CA GLY A 34 -30.71 14.09 -19.55
C GLY A 34 -31.77 15.03 -18.95
N ALA A 35 -32.18 16.06 -19.70
CA ALA A 35 -33.16 17.06 -19.29
C ALA A 35 -34.48 16.47 -18.73
N GLN A 36 -34.83 15.26 -19.17
CA GLN A 36 -35.98 14.49 -18.69
C GLN A 36 -35.96 14.26 -17.17
N TYR A 37 -34.81 14.05 -16.55
CA TYR A 37 -34.70 13.80 -15.10
C TYR A 37 -34.86 15.08 -14.28
N HIS A 38 -34.36 16.21 -14.80
CA HIS A 38 -34.59 17.51 -14.18
C HIS A 38 -36.06 17.93 -14.30
N ALA A 39 -36.71 17.63 -15.42
CA ALA A 39 -38.15 17.83 -15.59
C ALA A 39 -38.96 16.93 -14.65
N LEU A 40 -38.55 15.66 -14.47
CA LEU A 40 -39.13 14.75 -13.48
C LEU A 40 -39.01 15.32 -12.07
N GLY A 41 -37.83 15.82 -11.68
CA GLY A 41 -37.60 16.48 -10.40
C GLY A 41 -38.48 17.72 -10.19
N ALA A 42 -38.67 18.53 -11.23
CA ALA A 42 -39.56 19.70 -11.17
C ALA A 42 -41.03 19.30 -10.98
N GLU A 43 -41.51 18.26 -11.69
CA GLU A 43 -42.86 17.73 -11.48
C GLU A 43 -43.01 17.16 -10.05
N LEU A 44 -41.99 16.44 -9.56
CA LEU A 44 -42.00 15.88 -8.21
C LEU A 44 -42.13 16.96 -7.14
N ARG A 45 -41.37 18.06 -7.24
CA ARG A 45 -41.48 19.20 -6.30
C ARG A 45 -42.84 19.89 -6.37
N ALA A 46 -43.43 19.98 -7.56
CA ALA A 46 -44.71 20.66 -7.75
C ALA A 46 -45.91 19.84 -7.24
N ARG A 47 -45.87 18.51 -7.38
CA ARG A 47 -47.02 17.63 -7.11
C ARG A 47 -46.92 16.82 -5.82
N PHE A 48 -45.71 16.62 -5.29
CA PHE A 48 -45.45 15.72 -4.17
C PHE A 48 -44.68 16.45 -3.05
N ALA A 49 -45.43 17.23 -2.26
CA ALA A 49 -44.88 18.10 -1.21
C ALA A 49 -44.09 17.35 -0.12
N THR A 50 -44.49 16.12 0.23
CA THR A 50 -43.84 15.30 1.27
C THR A 50 -43.35 13.96 0.72
N PRO A 51 -42.25 13.38 1.24
CA PRO A 51 -41.76 12.08 0.77
C PRO A 51 -42.86 11.00 0.77
N ALA A 52 -43.69 11.00 1.81
CA ALA A 52 -44.81 10.08 1.97
C ALA A 52 -45.87 10.21 0.85
N SER A 53 -46.00 11.38 0.21
CA SER A 53 -46.95 11.54 -0.90
C SER A 53 -46.53 10.76 -2.16
N ILE A 54 -45.26 10.35 -2.27
CA ILE A 54 -44.74 9.54 -3.37
C ILE A 54 -45.14 8.05 -3.20
N ASP A 55 -45.39 7.59 -1.97
CA ASP A 55 -45.68 6.18 -1.69
C ASP A 55 -46.85 5.66 -2.50
N GLY A 56 -47.97 6.39 -2.46
CA GLY A 56 -49.20 5.98 -3.14
C GLY A 56 -49.06 5.91 -4.67
N VAL A 57 -48.25 6.80 -5.29
CA VAL A 57 -48.05 6.73 -6.75
C VAL A 57 -47.13 5.57 -7.13
N VAL A 58 -46.13 5.25 -6.31
CA VAL A 58 -45.23 4.11 -6.56
C VAL A 58 -45.98 2.80 -6.40
N GLU A 59 -46.74 2.63 -5.32
CA GLU A 59 -47.54 1.41 -5.08
C GLU A 59 -48.59 1.20 -6.16
N ALA A 60 -49.26 2.26 -6.62
CA ALA A 60 -50.22 2.16 -7.71
C ALA A 60 -49.60 1.80 -9.07
N CYS A 61 -48.36 2.24 -9.33
CA CYS A 61 -47.72 2.01 -10.63
C CYS A 61 -46.81 0.76 -10.68
N LEU A 62 -46.33 0.29 -9.52
CA LEU A 62 -45.49 -0.89 -9.36
C LEU A 62 -46.14 -1.92 -8.41
N PRO A 63 -47.37 -2.40 -8.70
CA PRO A 63 -48.02 -3.40 -7.86
C PRO A 63 -47.25 -4.73 -7.90
N GLN A 64 -47.35 -5.48 -6.81
CA GLN A 64 -46.87 -6.85 -6.77
C GLN A 64 -47.96 -7.75 -7.35
N ASP A 65 -47.72 -8.26 -8.55
CA ASP A 65 -48.59 -9.24 -9.20
C ASP A 65 -48.26 -10.65 -8.64
N ASP A 66 -49.28 -11.39 -8.15
CA ASP A 66 -49.13 -12.76 -7.62
C ASP A 66 -49.08 -13.82 -8.73
N ASP A 67 -49.83 -13.61 -9.83
CA ASP A 67 -49.91 -14.50 -11.00
C ASP A 67 -48.98 -14.00 -12.11
N VAL A 68 -47.67 -14.23 -11.95
CA VAL A 68 -46.65 -13.80 -12.94
C VAL A 68 -46.45 -14.91 -13.98
N PRO A 69 -46.61 -14.62 -15.29
CA PRO A 69 -46.33 -15.59 -16.35
C PRO A 69 -44.88 -16.09 -16.31
N GLU A 70 -44.65 -17.35 -16.72
CA GLU A 70 -43.30 -17.92 -16.81
C GLU A 70 -42.36 -17.02 -17.63
N GLY A 71 -41.19 -16.71 -17.06
CA GLY A 71 -40.19 -15.84 -17.69
C GLY A 71 -40.41 -14.34 -17.45
N GLN A 72 -41.49 -13.91 -16.80
CA GLN A 72 -41.68 -12.53 -16.36
C GLN A 72 -41.30 -12.35 -14.89
N ALA A 73 -40.98 -11.12 -14.50
CA ALA A 73 -40.79 -10.75 -13.10
C ALA A 73 -41.82 -9.72 -12.64
N THR A 74 -42.02 -9.64 -11.33
CA THR A 74 -42.93 -8.70 -10.69
C THR A 74 -42.15 -7.74 -9.81
N PRO A 75 -42.56 -6.46 -9.68
CA PRO A 75 -42.03 -5.58 -8.66
C PRO A 75 -42.13 -6.22 -7.27
N TRP A 76 -41.05 -6.11 -6.47
CA TRP A 76 -41.01 -6.61 -5.10
C TRP A 76 -40.92 -5.45 -4.10
N PRO A 77 -41.27 -5.65 -2.81
CA PRO A 77 -41.28 -4.57 -1.82
C PRO A 77 -39.95 -3.80 -1.73
N GLY A 78 -38.82 -4.51 -1.80
CA GLY A 78 -37.49 -3.89 -1.82
C GLY A 78 -37.27 -2.97 -3.02
N LEU A 79 -37.75 -3.35 -4.21
CA LEU A 79 -37.70 -2.50 -5.41
C LEU A 79 -38.57 -1.26 -5.22
N GLN A 80 -39.80 -1.41 -4.70
CA GLN A 80 -40.69 -0.28 -4.45
C GLN A 80 -40.04 0.75 -3.51
N SER A 81 -39.46 0.30 -2.39
CA SER A 81 -38.70 1.17 -1.47
C SER A 81 -37.53 1.88 -2.16
N PHE A 82 -36.77 1.16 -2.99
CA PHE A 82 -35.67 1.76 -3.74
C PHE A 82 -36.15 2.81 -4.76
N ILE A 83 -37.25 2.56 -5.47
CA ILE A 83 -37.81 3.52 -6.43
C ILE A 83 -38.41 4.74 -5.72
N LYS A 84 -39.02 4.57 -4.55
CA LYS A 84 -39.45 5.68 -3.69
C LYS A 84 -38.27 6.59 -3.35
N ASP A 85 -37.18 6.02 -2.85
CA ASP A 85 -35.96 6.78 -2.52
C ASP A 85 -35.32 7.42 -3.76
N TYR A 86 -35.41 6.78 -4.93
CA TYR A 86 -34.91 7.34 -6.19
C TYR A 86 -35.69 8.59 -6.63
N LEU A 87 -37.02 8.57 -6.47
CA LEU A 87 -37.85 9.75 -6.75
C LEU A 87 -37.62 10.84 -5.71
N VAL A 88 -37.47 10.50 -4.43
CA VAL A 88 -37.09 11.46 -3.38
C VAL A 88 -35.73 12.10 -3.68
N PHE A 89 -34.75 11.31 -4.12
CA PHE A 89 -33.44 11.81 -4.56
C PHE A 89 -33.61 12.89 -5.65
N TRP A 90 -34.35 12.60 -6.73
CA TRP A 90 -34.53 13.57 -7.82
C TRP A 90 -35.36 14.80 -7.42
N ARG A 91 -36.26 14.66 -6.46
CA ARG A 91 -37.02 15.77 -5.91
C ARG A 91 -36.14 16.70 -5.08
N ASP A 92 -35.30 16.14 -4.21
CA ASP A 92 -34.60 16.89 -3.16
C ASP A 92 -33.12 17.19 -3.49
N ILE A 93 -32.57 16.63 -4.57
CA ILE A 93 -31.17 16.85 -4.93
C ILE A 93 -30.88 18.34 -5.19
N ASP A 94 -29.95 18.86 -4.40
CA ASP A 94 -29.29 20.14 -4.60
C ASP A 94 -27.81 19.89 -4.90
N TYR A 95 -27.35 20.35 -6.07
CA TYR A 95 -25.97 20.14 -6.50
C TYR A 95 -24.97 21.10 -5.83
N GLU A 96 -25.45 22.18 -5.22
CA GLU A 96 -24.63 23.12 -4.45
C GLU A 96 -24.36 22.57 -3.04
N ASP A 97 -25.31 21.84 -2.46
CA ASP A 97 -25.13 21.12 -1.19
C ASP A 97 -24.57 19.70 -1.40
N LEU A 98 -23.24 19.61 -1.53
CA LEU A 98 -22.54 18.34 -1.65
C LEU A 98 -22.79 17.38 -0.47
N LEU A 99 -23.12 17.91 0.71
CA LEU A 99 -23.36 17.08 1.89
C LEU A 99 -24.76 16.47 1.84
N GLY A 100 -25.79 17.28 1.60
CA GLY A 100 -27.15 16.80 1.38
C GLY A 100 -27.22 15.83 0.20
N ALA A 101 -26.56 16.13 -0.91
CA ALA A 101 -26.43 15.22 -2.05
C ALA A 101 -25.82 13.87 -1.67
N HIS A 102 -24.80 13.87 -0.80
CA HIS A 102 -24.18 12.63 -0.31
C HIS A 102 -25.09 11.83 0.60
N GLN A 103 -25.85 12.48 1.48
CA GLN A 103 -26.81 11.83 2.37
C GLN A 103 -27.94 11.18 1.57
N LEU A 104 -28.53 11.91 0.62
CA LEU A 104 -29.57 11.39 -0.28
C LEU A 104 -29.04 10.20 -1.09
N LEU A 105 -27.85 10.31 -1.67
CA LEU A 105 -27.23 9.23 -2.43
C LEU A 105 -26.90 8.01 -1.55
N SER A 106 -26.45 8.23 -0.32
CA SER A 106 -26.17 7.15 0.63
C SER A 106 -27.45 6.38 1.00
N GLY A 107 -28.55 7.11 1.25
CA GLY A 107 -29.87 6.52 1.46
C GLY A 107 -30.31 5.67 0.26
N LEU A 108 -30.21 6.24 -0.94
CA LEU A 108 -30.55 5.57 -2.20
C LEU A 108 -29.72 4.29 -2.44
N VAL A 109 -28.41 4.32 -2.20
CA VAL A 109 -27.56 3.13 -2.35
C VAL A 109 -27.89 2.08 -1.29
N ASN A 110 -28.26 2.49 -0.08
CA ASN A 110 -28.66 1.58 0.99
C ASN A 110 -30.00 0.89 0.70
N SER A 111 -31.01 1.59 0.16
CA SER A 111 -32.25 0.93 -0.28
C SER A 111 -32.03 0.08 -1.53
N CYS A 112 -31.16 0.50 -2.45
CA CYS A 112 -30.72 -0.34 -3.57
C CYS A 112 -30.08 -1.64 -3.07
N ALA A 113 -29.24 -1.58 -2.03
CA ALA A 113 -28.62 -2.76 -1.42
C ALA A 113 -29.66 -3.75 -0.87
N THR A 114 -30.70 -3.24 -0.21
CA THR A 114 -31.84 -4.05 0.27
C THR A 114 -32.59 -4.68 -0.89
N ALA A 115 -32.91 -3.91 -1.94
CA ALA A 115 -33.58 -4.41 -3.14
C ALA A 115 -32.76 -5.50 -3.86
N PHE A 116 -31.45 -5.29 -3.98
CA PHE A 116 -30.48 -6.21 -4.58
C PHE A 116 -30.36 -7.54 -3.82
N GLY A 117 -30.69 -7.53 -2.52
CA GLY A 117 -30.75 -8.72 -1.66
C GLY A 117 -31.75 -9.78 -2.10
N HIS A 118 -32.74 -9.44 -2.92
CA HIS A 118 -33.79 -10.39 -3.34
C HIS A 118 -33.18 -11.60 -4.07
N PRO A 119 -33.49 -12.86 -3.67
CA PRO A 119 -32.86 -14.05 -4.24
C PRO A 119 -33.00 -14.17 -5.76
N SER A 120 -34.22 -14.10 -6.29
CA SER A 120 -34.49 -14.30 -7.72
C SER A 120 -34.26 -13.04 -8.56
N TYR A 121 -34.89 -11.92 -8.16
CA TYR A 121 -34.93 -10.69 -8.95
C TYR A 121 -33.77 -9.71 -8.74
N GLY A 122 -33.03 -9.84 -7.63
CA GLY A 122 -31.97 -8.88 -7.29
C GLY A 122 -30.84 -8.80 -8.32
N GLY A 123 -30.61 -9.87 -9.09
CA GLY A 123 -29.60 -9.88 -10.17
C GLY A 123 -29.85 -8.80 -11.24
N MET A 124 -31.12 -8.44 -11.49
CA MET A 124 -31.49 -7.37 -12.44
C MET A 124 -30.92 -6.01 -12.05
N LEU A 125 -30.71 -5.76 -10.75
CA LEU A 125 -30.21 -4.49 -10.25
C LEU A 125 -28.68 -4.41 -10.22
N LEU A 126 -27.94 -5.46 -10.60
CA LEU A 126 -26.47 -5.48 -10.47
C LEU A 126 -25.81 -4.26 -11.11
N GLN A 127 -26.12 -3.96 -12.37
CA GLN A 127 -25.52 -2.84 -13.09
C GLN A 127 -25.91 -1.48 -12.48
N ALA A 128 -27.16 -1.35 -12.01
CA ALA A 128 -27.62 -0.16 -11.31
C ALA A 128 -26.86 0.01 -9.98
N SER A 129 -26.77 -1.04 -9.15
CA SER A 129 -26.02 -1.03 -7.88
C SER A 129 -24.55 -0.70 -8.08
N MET A 130 -23.92 -1.20 -9.16
CA MET A 130 -22.55 -0.86 -9.54
C MET A 130 -22.43 0.64 -9.84
N SER A 131 -23.28 1.17 -10.74
CA SER A 131 -23.29 2.60 -11.11
C SER A 131 -23.48 3.52 -9.90
N LEU A 132 -24.48 3.23 -9.06
CA LEU A 132 -24.79 3.98 -7.85
C LEU A 132 -23.62 3.95 -6.85
N SER A 133 -23.03 2.77 -6.62
CA SER A 133 -21.89 2.62 -5.71
C SER A 133 -20.65 3.36 -6.20
N GLU A 134 -20.42 3.43 -7.52
CA GLU A 134 -19.33 4.25 -8.08
C GLU A 134 -19.57 5.74 -7.88
N THR A 135 -20.80 6.23 -8.13
CA THR A 135 -21.16 7.63 -7.93
C THR A 135 -21.03 8.01 -6.45
N LEU A 136 -21.51 7.15 -5.54
CA LEU A 136 -21.32 7.32 -4.10
C LEU A 136 -19.83 7.38 -3.76
N ALA A 137 -19.03 6.42 -4.22
CA ALA A 137 -17.60 6.42 -3.94
C ALA A 137 -16.88 7.65 -4.53
N ARG A 138 -17.28 8.14 -5.70
CA ARG A 138 -16.74 9.39 -6.28
C ARG A 138 -17.07 10.58 -5.40
N LEU A 139 -18.33 10.77 -5.03
CA LEU A 139 -18.79 11.88 -4.18
C LEU A 139 -18.13 11.85 -2.80
N THR A 140 -18.07 10.68 -2.16
CA THR A 140 -17.36 10.45 -0.90
C THR A 140 -15.88 10.81 -1.00
N MET A 141 -15.22 10.48 -2.11
CA MET A 141 -13.82 10.85 -2.33
C MET A 141 -13.63 12.35 -2.58
N MET A 142 -14.60 13.04 -3.19
CA MET A 142 -14.57 14.50 -3.34
C MET A 142 -14.73 15.19 -1.97
N LEU A 143 -15.68 14.75 -1.15
CA LEU A 143 -15.87 15.24 0.22
C LEU A 143 -14.63 15.02 1.09
N ASN A 144 -14.00 13.84 1.02
CA ASN A 144 -12.78 13.55 1.78
C ASN A 144 -11.58 14.43 1.38
N ARG A 145 -11.60 15.03 0.18
CA ARG A 145 -10.57 16.00 -0.28
C ARG A 145 -10.87 17.44 0.15
N ARG A 146 -12.07 17.72 0.69
CA ARG A 146 -12.51 19.03 1.17
C ARG A 146 -12.69 19.00 2.70
N PRO A 147 -11.59 19.11 3.47
CA PRO A 147 -11.61 18.96 4.93
C PRO A 147 -12.49 20.01 5.63
N ASP A 148 -12.68 21.17 5.01
CA ASP A 148 -13.56 22.27 5.41
C ASP A 148 -15.03 21.84 5.56
N LEU A 149 -15.55 21.02 4.64
CA LEU A 149 -16.93 20.53 4.68
C LEU A 149 -17.09 19.38 5.68
N THR A 150 -16.12 18.46 5.75
CA THR A 150 -16.12 17.37 6.76
C THR A 150 -16.02 17.86 8.21
N ARG A 151 -15.46 19.05 8.47
CA ARG A 151 -15.45 19.65 9.82
C ARG A 151 -16.85 20.09 10.26
N LYS A 152 -17.66 20.64 9.33
CA LYS A 152 -19.06 21.03 9.62
C LYS A 152 -19.93 19.82 9.98
N LEU A 153 -19.67 18.67 9.34
CA LEU A 153 -20.27 17.37 9.65
C LEU A 153 -20.03 16.91 11.08
N ARG A 154 -18.79 17.01 11.59
CA ARG A 154 -18.47 16.65 12.98
C ARG A 154 -19.13 17.58 13.99
N ALA A 155 -19.31 18.86 13.63
CA ALA A 155 -20.01 19.83 14.47
C ALA A 155 -21.54 19.61 14.51
N ALA A 156 -22.11 18.89 13.53
CA ALA A 156 -23.55 18.64 13.42
C ALA A 156 -24.03 17.36 14.13
N GLY A 157 -23.21 16.75 14.99
CA GLY A 157 -23.62 15.60 15.83
C GLY A 157 -23.65 14.24 15.11
N PHE A 158 -22.98 14.10 13.97
CA PHE A 158 -22.74 12.78 13.38
C PHE A 158 -21.75 11.99 14.25
N ASP A 159 -22.11 10.73 14.54
CA ASP A 159 -21.33 9.69 15.24
C ASP A 159 -19.83 10.00 15.25
N GLU A 160 -19.31 10.53 16.38
CA GLU A 160 -18.00 11.22 16.46
C GLU A 160 -16.83 10.35 15.96
N ASP A 161 -17.02 9.02 15.94
CA ASP A 161 -16.01 8.03 15.58
C ASP A 161 -16.03 7.58 14.10
N LYS A 162 -17.14 7.75 13.38
CA LYS A 162 -17.30 7.20 12.01
C LYS A 162 -17.17 8.27 10.94
N SER A 163 -16.21 8.08 10.03
CA SER A 163 -16.05 8.98 8.88
C SER A 163 -17.14 8.72 7.82
N VAL A 164 -17.51 9.76 7.05
CA VAL A 164 -18.41 9.64 5.89
C VAL A 164 -17.97 8.53 4.93
N ALA A 165 -16.66 8.39 4.72
CA ALA A 165 -16.09 7.36 3.88
C ALA A 165 -16.21 5.95 4.46
N GLU A 166 -16.17 5.81 5.78
CA GLU A 166 -16.41 4.56 6.49
C GLU A 166 -17.87 4.13 6.38
N SER A 167 -18.81 5.05 6.58
CA SER A 167 -20.25 4.79 6.36
C SER A 167 -20.57 4.39 4.92
N SER A 168 -20.01 5.11 3.93
CA SER A 168 -20.15 4.72 2.51
C SER A 168 -19.55 3.33 2.23
N ALA A 169 -18.43 2.99 2.87
CA ALA A 169 -17.80 1.68 2.73
C ALA A 169 -18.68 0.57 3.32
N GLU A 170 -19.30 0.78 4.48
CA GLU A 170 -20.23 -0.17 5.10
C GLU A 170 -21.44 -0.46 4.19
N ILE A 171 -22.02 0.58 3.58
CA ILE A 171 -23.16 0.42 2.64
C ILE A 171 -22.76 -0.45 1.44
N ILE A 172 -21.64 -0.14 0.79
CA ILE A 172 -21.17 -0.91 -0.37
C ILE A 172 -20.74 -2.33 0.06
N GLN A 173 -20.22 -2.49 1.29
CA GLN A 173 -19.85 -3.79 1.84
C GLN A 173 -21.06 -4.72 2.02
N LYS A 174 -22.25 -4.20 2.31
CA LYS A 174 -23.49 -5.00 2.31
C LYS A 174 -23.75 -5.61 0.94
N ILE A 175 -23.66 -4.80 -0.12
CA ILE A 175 -23.84 -5.27 -1.52
C ILE A 175 -22.78 -6.30 -1.90
N PHE A 176 -21.51 -6.04 -1.55
CA PHE A 176 -20.42 -7.00 -1.72
C PHE A 176 -20.72 -8.35 -1.04
N THR A 177 -21.22 -8.31 0.20
CA THR A 177 -21.55 -9.53 0.96
C THR A 177 -22.68 -10.30 0.29
N THR A 178 -23.73 -9.62 -0.18
CA THR A 178 -24.81 -10.24 -0.98
C THR A 178 -24.29 -10.88 -2.26
N CYS A 179 -23.34 -10.26 -2.96
CA CYS A 179 -22.73 -10.86 -4.16
C CYS A 179 -21.92 -12.10 -3.83
N LEU A 180 -21.23 -12.10 -2.69
CA LEU A 180 -20.35 -13.19 -2.27
C LEU A 180 -21.13 -14.43 -1.81
N THR A 181 -22.24 -14.22 -1.08
CA THR A 181 -23.09 -15.30 -0.57
C THR A 181 -24.13 -15.80 -1.58
N ASP A 182 -24.16 -15.22 -2.78
CA ASP A 182 -25.08 -15.62 -3.84
C ASP A 182 -24.88 -17.08 -4.22
N ARG A 183 -25.97 -17.86 -4.17
CA ARG A 183 -25.97 -19.30 -4.47
C ARG A 183 -26.39 -19.60 -5.91
N ALA A 184 -26.54 -18.58 -6.76
CA ALA A 184 -26.88 -18.75 -8.17
C ALA A 184 -25.98 -19.81 -8.84
N ASN A 185 -26.60 -20.66 -9.66
CA ASN A 185 -25.99 -21.88 -10.21
C ASN A 185 -24.62 -21.59 -10.84
N PRO A 186 -23.60 -22.43 -10.60
CA PRO A 186 -22.33 -22.32 -11.31
C PRO A 186 -22.57 -22.39 -12.83
N PRO A 187 -21.91 -21.54 -13.64
CA PRO A 187 -22.08 -21.59 -15.08
C PRO A 187 -21.70 -22.97 -15.63
N LEU A 188 -22.45 -23.46 -16.61
CA LEU A 188 -22.02 -24.61 -17.40
C LEU A 188 -20.65 -24.28 -18.04
N PRO A 189 -19.70 -25.23 -18.09
CA PRO A 189 -18.47 -25.03 -18.85
C PRO A 189 -18.83 -24.69 -20.30
N ARG A 190 -18.30 -23.58 -20.83
CA ARG A 190 -18.42 -23.31 -22.27
C ARG A 190 -17.75 -24.45 -23.03
N THR A 191 -18.40 -24.91 -24.09
CA THR A 191 -17.84 -25.85 -25.08
C THR A 191 -16.63 -25.19 -25.77
N GLY A 192 -15.45 -25.30 -25.16
CA GLY A 192 -14.24 -24.65 -25.67
C GLY A 192 -13.07 -24.43 -24.69
N GLY A 193 -12.99 -25.15 -23.57
CA GLY A 193 -11.79 -25.22 -22.73
C GLY A 193 -11.39 -23.96 -21.93
N GLY A 194 -12.15 -22.87 -22.01
CA GLY A 194 -11.93 -21.66 -21.21
C GLY A 194 -12.78 -21.63 -19.94
N ALA A 195 -12.19 -21.22 -18.82
CA ALA A 195 -12.94 -20.98 -17.58
C ALA A 195 -13.98 -19.85 -17.79
N ALA A 196 -15.25 -20.12 -17.50
CA ALA A 196 -16.34 -19.17 -17.74
C ALA A 196 -16.24 -17.97 -16.78
N ALA A 197 -16.54 -16.78 -17.29
CA ALA A 197 -16.68 -15.58 -16.46
C ALA A 197 -17.82 -15.78 -15.43
N PRO A 198 -17.69 -15.24 -14.21
CA PRO A 198 -18.75 -15.34 -13.21
C PRO A 198 -20.01 -14.62 -13.71
N GLU A 199 -21.14 -15.30 -13.62
CA GLU A 199 -22.46 -14.77 -13.99
C GLU A 199 -23.26 -14.36 -12.74
N GLY A 200 -24.40 -13.70 -12.96
CA GLY A 200 -25.27 -13.24 -11.88
C GLY A 200 -24.59 -12.24 -10.94
N LYS A 201 -24.95 -12.27 -9.65
CA LYS A 201 -24.43 -11.29 -8.68
C LYS A 201 -22.93 -11.47 -8.43
N LYS A 202 -22.39 -12.69 -8.64
CA LYS A 202 -20.95 -12.99 -8.49
C LYS A 202 -20.06 -12.20 -9.44
N ALA A 203 -20.59 -11.73 -10.57
CA ALA A 203 -19.86 -10.85 -11.49
C ALA A 203 -19.41 -9.53 -10.84
N GLY A 204 -20.12 -9.05 -9.81
CA GLY A 204 -19.85 -7.79 -9.12
C GLY A 204 -18.85 -7.85 -7.95
N VAL A 205 -18.45 -9.05 -7.50
CA VAL A 205 -17.69 -9.25 -6.24
C VAL A 205 -16.44 -8.38 -6.16
N TYR A 206 -15.54 -8.49 -7.14
CA TYR A 206 -14.28 -7.72 -7.10
C TYR A 206 -14.48 -6.24 -7.39
N MET A 207 -15.51 -5.83 -8.13
CA MET A 207 -15.81 -4.43 -8.35
C MET A 207 -16.23 -3.75 -7.03
N PHE A 208 -17.18 -4.34 -6.28
CA PHE A 208 -17.58 -3.82 -4.98
C PHE A 208 -16.44 -3.91 -3.95
N ALA A 209 -15.70 -5.01 -3.91
CA ALA A 209 -14.53 -5.13 -3.03
C ALA A 209 -13.50 -4.02 -3.31
N ASN A 210 -13.22 -3.72 -4.58
CA ASN A 210 -12.30 -2.64 -4.95
C ASN A 210 -12.80 -1.26 -4.55
N LEU A 211 -14.11 -0.98 -4.64
CA LEU A 211 -14.69 0.27 -4.14
C LEU A 211 -14.56 0.39 -2.62
N VAL A 212 -14.90 -0.66 -1.87
CA VAL A 212 -14.77 -0.69 -0.41
C VAL A 212 -13.30 -0.48 -0.01
N LEU A 213 -12.37 -1.22 -0.61
CA LEU A 213 -10.93 -1.06 -0.37
C LEU A 213 -10.46 0.36 -0.67
N LYS A 214 -10.91 0.96 -1.78
CA LYS A 214 -10.58 2.34 -2.13
C LYS A 214 -11.03 3.33 -1.06
N LEU A 215 -12.25 3.17 -0.53
CA LEU A 215 -12.79 4.02 0.53
C LEU A 215 -12.02 3.84 1.85
N LEU A 216 -11.79 2.60 2.28
CA LEU A 216 -11.07 2.28 3.52
C LEU A 216 -9.63 2.79 3.52
N PHE A 217 -8.93 2.69 2.39
CA PHE A 217 -7.58 3.24 2.25
C PHE A 217 -7.57 4.77 2.22
N ALA A 218 -8.63 5.42 1.72
CA ALA A 218 -8.72 6.86 1.68
C ALA A 218 -8.99 7.49 3.07
N CYS A 219 -9.77 6.81 3.92
CA CYS A 219 -9.99 7.24 5.31
C CYS A 219 -8.92 6.73 6.30
N ARG A 220 -7.88 6.03 5.81
CA ARG A 220 -6.80 5.44 6.62
C ARG A 220 -7.24 4.36 7.62
N ARG A 221 -8.46 3.82 7.50
CA ARG A 221 -8.95 2.65 8.26
C ARG A 221 -8.55 1.34 7.58
N THR A 222 -7.26 1.18 7.27
CA THR A 222 -6.76 0.02 6.47
C THR A 222 -6.90 -1.32 7.18
N HIS A 223 -7.07 -1.35 8.50
CA HIS A 223 -7.26 -2.59 9.25
C HIS A 223 -8.61 -3.27 8.96
N LEU A 224 -9.66 -2.50 8.65
CA LEU A 224 -10.99 -3.02 8.29
C LEU A 224 -10.96 -3.81 6.97
N ALA A 225 -10.00 -3.53 6.10
CA ALA A 225 -9.82 -4.26 4.84
C ALA A 225 -9.52 -5.76 5.04
N ARG A 226 -9.05 -6.15 6.24
CA ARG A 226 -8.80 -7.56 6.58
C ARG A 226 -10.04 -8.43 6.35
N MET A 227 -11.23 -7.94 6.72
CA MET A 227 -12.48 -8.69 6.58
C MET A 227 -12.79 -8.99 5.10
N ILE A 228 -12.56 -8.03 4.21
CA ILE A 228 -12.78 -8.20 2.77
C ILE A 228 -11.86 -9.30 2.21
N PHE A 229 -10.57 -9.30 2.59
CA PHE A 229 -9.62 -10.30 2.11
C PHE A 229 -9.92 -11.70 2.63
N VAL A 230 -10.32 -11.83 3.90
CA VAL A 230 -10.72 -13.12 4.49
C VAL A 230 -11.97 -13.67 3.79
N ASN A 231 -13.00 -12.84 3.62
CA ASN A 231 -14.23 -13.26 2.96
C ASN A 231 -14.00 -13.70 1.50
N ILE A 232 -13.14 -12.97 0.77
CA ILE A 232 -12.75 -13.35 -0.60
C ILE A 232 -11.99 -14.68 -0.61
N ALA A 233 -11.04 -14.89 0.30
CA ALA A 233 -10.29 -16.13 0.38
C ALA A 233 -11.19 -17.36 0.59
N SER A 234 -12.29 -17.21 1.31
CA SER A 234 -13.15 -18.33 1.70
C SER A 234 -14.18 -18.74 0.63
N ILE A 235 -14.77 -17.78 -0.09
CA ILE A 235 -16.01 -18.04 -0.89
C ILE A 235 -15.91 -17.50 -2.33
N SER A 236 -14.96 -16.60 -2.64
CA SER A 236 -14.92 -15.94 -3.96
C SER A 236 -14.48 -16.89 -5.08
N PRO A 237 -15.03 -16.75 -6.30
CA PRO A 237 -14.42 -17.33 -7.49
C PRO A 237 -12.98 -16.82 -7.68
N PRO A 238 -12.12 -17.59 -8.38
CA PRO A 238 -10.74 -17.20 -8.63
C PRO A 238 -10.61 -15.83 -9.29
N LEU A 239 -9.60 -15.06 -8.86
CA LEU A 239 -9.37 -13.70 -9.35
C LEU A 239 -9.15 -13.66 -10.87
N ALA A 240 -8.56 -14.72 -11.44
CA ALA A 240 -8.25 -14.83 -12.86
C ALA A 240 -9.48 -14.70 -13.77
N LEU A 241 -10.68 -15.05 -13.28
CA LEU A 241 -11.93 -15.00 -14.04
C LEU A 241 -12.47 -13.58 -14.25
N TYR A 242 -11.93 -12.59 -13.54
CA TYR A 242 -12.41 -11.21 -13.57
C TYR A 242 -11.58 -10.34 -14.53
N PRO A 243 -12.13 -9.21 -15.03
CA PRO A 243 -11.41 -8.30 -15.94
C PRO A 243 -10.10 -7.76 -15.35
N ALA A 244 -9.09 -7.54 -16.21
CA ALA A 244 -7.76 -7.10 -15.79
C ALA A 244 -7.77 -5.84 -14.90
N ALA A 245 -8.65 -4.87 -15.20
CA ALA A 245 -8.79 -3.66 -14.40
C ALA A 245 -9.19 -3.95 -12.93
N GLN A 246 -10.10 -4.91 -12.72
CA GLN A 246 -10.52 -5.32 -11.37
C GLN A 246 -9.40 -6.11 -10.67
N ARG A 247 -8.72 -7.01 -11.40
CA ARG A 247 -7.60 -7.80 -10.86
C ARG A 247 -6.45 -6.93 -10.39
N VAL A 248 -6.01 -6.00 -11.24
CA VAL A 248 -4.92 -5.07 -10.93
C VAL A 248 -5.26 -4.21 -9.72
N THR A 249 -6.48 -3.69 -9.64
CA THR A 249 -6.93 -2.86 -8.52
C THR A 249 -6.94 -3.63 -7.20
N PHE A 250 -7.44 -4.87 -7.23
CA PHE A 250 -7.50 -5.73 -6.06
C PHE A 250 -6.10 -6.08 -5.55
N LEU A 251 -5.23 -6.56 -6.45
CA LEU A 251 -3.83 -6.89 -6.14
C LEU A 251 -3.05 -5.67 -5.62
N TYR A 252 -3.32 -4.48 -6.16
CA TYR A 252 -2.72 -3.23 -5.66
C TYR A 252 -3.09 -2.98 -4.18
N TYR A 253 -4.36 -3.08 -3.81
CA TYR A 253 -4.78 -2.87 -2.42
C TYR A 253 -4.34 -4.00 -1.49
N LEU A 254 -4.41 -5.26 -1.94
CA LEU A 254 -3.91 -6.41 -1.20
C LEU A 254 -2.40 -6.30 -0.93
N GLY A 255 -1.63 -5.87 -1.92
CA GLY A 255 -0.20 -5.64 -1.77
C GLY A 255 0.12 -4.52 -0.78
N ARG A 256 -0.61 -3.40 -0.84
CA ARG A 256 -0.47 -2.30 0.12
C ARG A 256 -0.86 -2.72 1.54
N PHE A 257 -1.92 -3.50 1.69
CA PHE A 257 -2.34 -4.05 2.98
C PHE A 257 -1.26 -4.94 3.58
N ASN A 258 -0.70 -5.86 2.79
CA ASN A 258 0.39 -6.73 3.24
C ASN A 258 1.64 -5.92 3.63
N LEU A 259 1.99 -4.88 2.88
CA LEU A 259 3.13 -4.03 3.21
C LEU A 259 2.91 -3.26 4.53
N ALA A 260 1.70 -2.74 4.75
CA ALA A 260 1.33 -2.07 5.99
C ALA A 260 1.38 -3.01 7.22
N ASN A 261 1.09 -4.29 7.02
CA ASN A 261 1.18 -5.34 8.05
C ASN A 261 2.54 -6.06 8.05
N HIS A 262 3.60 -5.43 7.52
CA HIS A 262 4.97 -5.94 7.52
C HIS A 262 5.21 -7.27 6.76
N HIS A 263 4.30 -7.69 5.89
CA HIS A 263 4.45 -8.86 5.01
C HIS A 263 5.05 -8.46 3.64
N ALA A 264 6.33 -8.09 3.62
CA ALA A 264 6.99 -7.54 2.42
C ALA A 264 7.00 -8.49 1.20
N ARG A 265 7.17 -9.81 1.40
CA ARG A 265 7.15 -10.79 0.30
C ARG A 265 5.77 -10.91 -0.33
N ARG A 266 4.73 -11.10 0.49
CA ARG A 266 3.34 -11.13 0.02
C ARG A 266 2.95 -9.85 -0.72
N ALA A 267 3.39 -8.71 -0.20
CA ALA A 267 3.21 -7.42 -0.86
C ALA A 267 3.89 -7.37 -2.24
N ALA A 268 5.14 -7.82 -2.33
CA ALA A 268 5.89 -7.83 -3.58
C ALA A 268 5.22 -8.70 -4.65
N LEU A 269 4.75 -9.90 -4.29
CA LEU A 269 4.07 -10.81 -5.22
C LEU A 269 2.80 -10.18 -5.82
N CYS A 270 1.93 -9.61 -4.98
CA CYS A 270 0.71 -8.95 -5.46
C CYS A 270 1.01 -7.74 -6.35
N LEU A 271 1.95 -6.89 -5.94
CA LEU A 271 2.28 -5.67 -6.65
C LEU A 271 3.02 -5.95 -7.97
N GLU A 272 3.83 -7.01 -8.01
CA GLU A 272 4.47 -7.49 -9.23
C GLU A 272 3.42 -8.00 -10.23
N ALA A 273 2.50 -8.86 -9.77
CA ALA A 273 1.39 -9.34 -10.59
C ALA A 273 0.50 -8.20 -11.10
N ALA A 274 0.25 -7.17 -10.29
CA ALA A 274 -0.49 -5.97 -10.70
C ALA A 274 0.27 -5.15 -11.75
N TYR A 275 1.59 -4.95 -11.57
CA TYR A 275 2.43 -4.17 -12.48
C TYR A 275 2.56 -4.84 -13.86
N LEU A 276 2.75 -6.16 -13.89
CA LEU A 276 2.86 -6.93 -15.14
C LEU A 276 1.58 -6.90 -15.96
N GLN A 277 0.42 -6.90 -15.31
CA GLN A 277 -0.89 -6.81 -15.97
C GLN A 277 -1.27 -5.38 -16.40
N THR A 278 -0.53 -4.35 -16.00
CA THR A 278 -0.85 -2.95 -16.32
C THR A 278 -0.10 -2.50 -17.58
N PRO A 279 -0.79 -2.17 -18.69
CA PRO A 279 -0.14 -1.71 -19.92
C PRO A 279 0.73 -0.46 -19.74
N ALA A 280 1.79 -0.32 -20.55
CA ALA A 280 2.74 0.80 -20.47
C ALA A 280 2.08 2.18 -20.65
N ALA A 281 1.00 2.26 -21.44
CA ALA A 281 0.23 3.48 -21.65
C ALA A 281 -0.33 4.08 -20.32
N PHE A 282 -0.60 3.24 -19.32
CA PHE A 282 -1.11 3.67 -18.02
C PHE A 282 0.02 4.04 -17.04
N ALA A 283 0.92 4.93 -17.46
CA ALA A 283 2.11 5.33 -16.71
C ALA A 283 1.79 5.75 -15.26
N ALA A 284 0.72 6.53 -15.05
CA ALA A 284 0.32 6.96 -13.71
C ALA A 284 -0.07 5.79 -12.79
N HIS A 285 -0.75 4.77 -13.31
CA HIS A 285 -1.09 3.57 -12.54
C HIS A 285 0.17 2.73 -12.25
N ARG A 286 1.05 2.58 -13.25
CA ARG A 286 2.34 1.91 -13.08
C ARG A 286 3.22 2.59 -12.04
N THR A 287 3.30 3.93 -12.02
CA THR A 287 4.01 4.69 -10.98
C THR A 287 3.44 4.40 -9.59
N ARG A 288 2.11 4.37 -9.44
CA ARG A 288 1.45 4.06 -8.15
C ARG A 288 1.80 2.66 -7.67
N ILE A 289 1.74 1.65 -8.54
CA ILE A 289 2.08 0.27 -8.20
C ILE A 289 3.58 0.16 -7.86
N LEU A 290 4.45 0.73 -8.70
CA LEU A 290 5.91 0.70 -8.50
C LEU A 290 6.36 1.35 -7.20
N THR A 291 5.68 2.41 -6.77
CA THR A 291 5.97 3.08 -5.49
C THR A 291 6.00 2.08 -4.34
N TYR A 292 5.02 1.19 -4.29
CA TYR A 292 4.92 0.17 -3.25
C TYR A 292 5.75 -1.07 -3.57
N LEU A 293 5.87 -1.45 -4.85
CA LEU A 293 6.67 -2.61 -5.26
C LEU A 293 8.16 -2.43 -4.95
N ILE A 294 8.70 -1.24 -5.22
CA ILE A 294 10.09 -0.89 -4.91
C ILE A 294 10.29 -0.92 -3.40
N ALA A 295 9.41 -0.28 -2.63
CA ALA A 295 9.50 -0.29 -1.17
C ALA A 295 9.47 -1.71 -0.59
N ALA A 296 8.52 -2.56 -1.04
CA ALA A 296 8.43 -3.95 -0.62
C ALA A 296 9.71 -4.74 -0.93
N ASN A 297 10.26 -4.60 -2.14
CA ASN A 297 11.51 -5.27 -2.52
C ASN A 297 12.73 -4.75 -1.74
N MET A 298 12.80 -3.45 -1.45
CA MET A 298 13.87 -2.89 -0.61
C MET A 298 13.90 -3.53 0.78
N LEU A 299 12.73 -3.79 1.38
CA LEU A 299 12.63 -4.49 2.67
C LEU A 299 13.10 -5.95 2.60
N LEU A 300 13.09 -6.54 1.41
CA LEU A 300 13.62 -7.88 1.12
C LEU A 300 15.11 -7.85 0.73
N GLY A 301 15.77 -6.69 0.81
CA GLY A 301 17.15 -6.51 0.37
C GLY A 301 17.34 -6.53 -1.15
N ARG A 302 16.26 -6.41 -1.93
CA ARG A 302 16.27 -6.37 -3.40
C ARG A 302 16.11 -4.91 -3.85
N PHE A 303 17.21 -4.29 -4.28
CA PHE A 303 17.19 -2.89 -4.73
C PHE A 303 16.85 -2.77 -6.22
N PRO A 304 16.14 -1.68 -6.62
CA PRO A 304 15.73 -1.49 -8.00
C PRO A 304 16.96 -1.30 -8.91
N ALA A 305 16.94 -1.97 -10.07
CA ALA A 305 17.97 -1.79 -11.09
C ALA A 305 17.90 -0.38 -11.70
N ARG A 306 19.04 0.14 -12.17
CA ARG A 306 19.09 1.44 -12.87
C ARG A 306 18.15 1.47 -14.08
N ALA A 307 18.04 0.37 -14.81
CA ALA A 307 17.13 0.24 -15.94
C ALA A 307 15.64 0.37 -15.54
N LEU A 308 15.24 -0.14 -14.36
CA LEU A 308 13.88 0.02 -13.85
C LEU A 308 13.61 1.49 -13.48
N LEU A 309 14.57 2.13 -12.82
CA LEU A 309 14.45 3.54 -12.41
C LEU A 309 14.54 4.51 -13.60
N ALA A 310 15.09 4.10 -14.74
CA ALA A 310 15.14 4.89 -15.96
C ALA A 310 13.83 4.86 -16.78
N ARG A 311 12.88 3.99 -16.43
CA ARG A 311 11.57 3.92 -17.12
C ARG A 311 10.76 5.19 -16.89
N PRO A 312 9.90 5.61 -17.84
CA PRO A 312 9.14 6.86 -17.73
C PRO A 312 8.25 6.90 -16.49
N GLU A 313 7.67 5.77 -16.07
CA GLU A 313 6.84 5.69 -14.87
C GLU A 313 7.62 5.78 -13.53
N ALA A 314 8.96 5.72 -13.56
CA ALA A 314 9.80 5.74 -12.36
C ALA A 314 10.79 6.92 -12.31
N ALA A 315 11.32 7.34 -13.46
CA ALA A 315 12.43 8.29 -13.56
C ALA A 315 12.14 9.64 -12.91
N ARG A 316 10.94 10.20 -13.12
CA ARG A 316 10.60 11.54 -12.65
C ARG A 316 10.32 11.62 -11.15
N THR A 317 9.69 10.60 -10.58
CA THR A 317 9.12 10.67 -9.21
C THR A 317 9.74 9.67 -8.25
N LEU A 318 10.07 8.46 -8.72
CA LEU A 318 10.51 7.37 -7.84
C LEU A 318 12.03 7.30 -7.74
N ALA A 319 12.75 7.55 -8.85
CA ALA A 319 14.21 7.52 -8.86
C ALA A 319 14.86 8.52 -7.87
N PRO A 320 14.41 9.80 -7.78
CA PRO A 320 14.97 10.75 -6.82
C PRO A 320 14.76 10.34 -5.37
N VAL A 321 13.68 9.61 -5.08
CA VAL A 321 13.35 9.16 -3.72
C VAL A 321 14.11 7.88 -3.37
N PHE A 322 14.02 6.84 -4.20
CA PHE A 322 14.53 5.51 -3.84
C PHE A 322 16.01 5.30 -4.14
N ALA A 323 16.58 5.94 -5.17
CA ALA A 323 17.97 5.71 -5.53
C ALA A 323 18.95 6.15 -4.43
N PRO A 324 18.83 7.36 -3.84
CA PRO A 324 19.74 7.79 -2.77
C PRO A 324 19.55 6.97 -1.49
N LEU A 325 18.32 6.56 -1.17
CA LEU A 325 18.07 5.61 -0.06
C LEU A 325 18.80 4.30 -0.27
N CYS A 326 18.69 3.70 -1.45
CA CYS A 326 19.38 2.45 -1.77
C CYS A 326 20.90 2.61 -1.68
N GLN A 327 21.45 3.73 -2.16
CA GLN A 327 22.89 4.02 -2.07
C GLN A 327 23.34 4.14 -0.61
N ALA A 328 22.59 4.88 0.22
CA ALA A 328 22.90 5.03 1.63
C ALA A 328 22.86 3.67 2.36
N VAL A 329 21.85 2.83 2.09
CA VAL A 329 21.76 1.47 2.66
C VAL A 329 22.93 0.60 2.22
N ARG A 330 23.27 0.58 0.92
CA ARG A 330 24.42 -0.20 0.41
C ARG A 330 25.74 0.24 1.03
N ALA A 331 25.90 1.53 1.32
CA ALA A 331 27.12 2.09 1.89
C ALA A 331 27.18 2.01 3.42
N GLY A 332 26.09 1.63 4.11
CA GLY A 332 25.99 1.73 5.56
C GLY A 332 26.02 3.18 6.07
N HIS A 333 25.57 4.13 5.25
CA HIS A 333 25.71 5.57 5.52
C HIS A 333 24.48 6.14 6.21
N PHE A 334 24.44 6.06 7.54
CA PHE A 334 23.29 6.51 8.34
C PHE A 334 22.97 8.00 8.18
N ALA A 335 23.95 8.90 8.18
CA ALA A 335 23.67 10.34 8.03
C ALA A 335 22.97 10.67 6.70
N ALA A 336 23.49 10.19 5.57
CA ALA A 336 22.84 10.35 4.25
C ALA A 336 21.44 9.73 4.20
N PHE A 337 21.25 8.56 4.84
CA PHE A 337 19.95 7.93 4.95
C PHE A 337 18.94 8.82 5.70
N GLN A 338 19.31 9.35 6.86
CA GLN A 338 18.44 10.21 7.68
C GLN A 338 18.15 11.54 7.00
N THR A 339 19.17 12.20 6.43
CA THR A 339 18.99 13.44 5.68
C THR A 339 18.02 13.24 4.51
N HIS A 340 18.14 12.12 3.79
CA HIS A 340 17.28 11.84 2.64
C HIS A 340 15.84 11.48 3.02
N LEU A 341 15.65 10.75 4.12
CA LEU A 341 14.33 10.50 4.70
C LEU A 341 13.65 11.81 5.12
N ALA A 342 14.38 12.70 5.80
CA ALA A 342 13.86 14.00 6.22
C ALA A 342 13.47 14.87 5.01
N ALA A 343 14.30 14.89 3.95
CA ALA A 343 14.01 15.63 2.72
C ALA A 343 12.72 15.17 2.01
N HIS A 344 12.33 13.91 2.18
CA HIS A 344 11.14 13.31 1.56
C HIS A 344 10.06 12.90 2.58
N GLU A 345 10.13 13.42 3.81
CA GLU A 345 9.32 12.95 4.95
C GLU A 345 7.82 12.98 4.63
N ARG A 346 7.33 14.13 4.15
CA ARG A 346 5.92 14.32 3.79
C ARG A 346 5.45 13.33 2.73
N TRP A 347 6.22 13.17 1.65
CA TRP A 347 5.85 12.30 0.52
C TRP A 347 5.78 10.83 0.95
N LEU A 348 6.74 10.39 1.77
CA LEU A 348 6.81 9.04 2.34
C LEU A 348 5.71 8.79 3.37
N LEU A 349 5.41 9.78 4.21
CA LEU A 349 4.37 9.70 5.24
C LEU A 349 2.98 9.59 4.62
N GLU A 350 2.66 10.44 3.63
CA GLU A 350 1.39 10.42 2.90
C GLU A 350 1.12 9.05 2.23
N ARG A 351 2.19 8.31 1.89
CA ARG A 351 2.11 6.98 1.29
C ARG A 351 2.17 5.83 2.27
N GLY A 352 2.40 6.10 3.57
CA GLY A 352 2.59 5.07 4.59
C GLY A 352 3.92 4.32 4.48
N LEU A 353 4.93 4.91 3.83
CA LEU A 353 6.24 4.28 3.58
C LEU A 353 7.33 4.76 4.53
N LEU A 354 7.17 5.90 5.19
CA LEU A 354 8.20 6.49 6.05
C LEU A 354 8.63 5.53 7.16
N LEU A 355 7.68 5.03 7.97
CA LEU A 355 7.97 4.17 9.12
C LEU A 355 8.54 2.80 8.71
N PRO A 356 7.96 2.07 7.73
CA PRO A 356 8.55 0.83 7.25
C PRO A 356 9.98 1.01 6.76
N LEU A 357 10.25 2.04 5.94
CA LEU A 357 11.60 2.25 5.40
C LEU A 357 12.59 2.68 6.49
N ALA A 358 12.20 3.63 7.35
CA ALA A 358 13.08 4.15 8.41
C ALA A 358 13.48 3.10 9.44
N SER A 359 12.58 2.17 9.79
CA SER A 359 12.85 1.14 10.80
C SER A 359 13.41 -0.15 10.21
N ARG A 360 12.81 -0.67 9.12
CA ARG A 360 13.13 -2.01 8.60
C ARG A 360 14.35 -2.06 7.69
N LEU A 361 14.85 -0.91 7.21
CA LEU A 361 16.12 -0.84 6.48
C LEU A 361 17.34 -0.67 7.40
N ARG A 362 17.15 -0.35 8.68
CA ARG A 362 18.26 -0.19 9.65
C ARG A 362 19.14 -1.42 9.81
N PRO A 363 18.60 -2.66 9.91
CA PRO A 363 19.45 -3.85 9.95
C PRO A 363 20.36 -3.95 8.72
N LEU A 364 19.88 -3.52 7.55
CA LEU A 364 20.69 -3.52 6.32
C LEU A 364 21.79 -2.45 6.33
N LEU A 365 21.53 -1.28 6.94
CA LEU A 365 22.56 -0.25 7.18
C LEU A 365 23.65 -0.76 8.12
N TRP A 366 23.26 -1.36 9.25
CA TRP A 366 24.20 -1.95 10.21
C TRP A 366 25.01 -3.09 9.60
N ARG A 367 24.36 -3.96 8.82
CA ARG A 367 25.02 -5.02 8.05
C ARG A 367 26.06 -4.45 7.08
N ALA A 368 25.74 -3.38 6.38
CA ALA A 368 26.67 -2.73 5.45
C ALA A 368 27.83 -2.04 6.19
N LEU A 369 27.56 -1.42 7.34
CA LEU A 369 28.58 -0.81 8.20
C LEU A 369 29.55 -1.85 8.76
N SER A 370 29.05 -2.98 9.28
CA SER A 370 29.90 -4.07 9.77
C SER A 370 30.74 -4.71 8.67
N ARG A 371 30.16 -4.85 7.46
CA ARG A 371 30.90 -5.31 6.28
C ARG A 371 32.05 -4.37 5.95
N ARG A 372 31.81 -3.05 6.02
CA ARG A 372 32.82 -2.03 5.76
C ARG A 372 33.90 -2.03 6.83
N ALA A 373 33.52 -2.18 8.11
CA ALA A 373 34.46 -2.33 9.22
C ALA A 373 35.40 -3.50 8.96
N PHE A 374 34.86 -4.66 8.57
CA PHE A 374 35.66 -5.83 8.22
C PHE A 374 36.57 -5.58 7.03
N LEU A 375 36.07 -4.99 5.94
CA LEU A 375 36.91 -4.67 4.77
C LEU A 375 38.08 -3.74 5.06
N LEU A 376 37.93 -2.83 6.03
CA LEU A 376 38.98 -1.88 6.40
C LEU A 376 40.00 -2.45 7.38
N THR A 377 39.63 -3.47 8.16
CA THR A 377 40.42 -3.93 9.31
C THR A 377 40.88 -5.37 9.21
N TYR A 378 40.28 -6.16 8.31
CA TYR A 378 40.65 -7.55 8.11
C TYR A 378 42.00 -7.67 7.40
N VAL A 379 42.94 -8.30 8.08
CA VAL A 379 44.23 -8.69 7.50
C VAL A 379 44.20 -10.21 7.28
N PRO A 380 44.32 -10.71 6.04
CA PRO A 380 44.39 -12.13 5.79
C PRO A 380 45.66 -12.72 6.42
N PRO A 381 45.62 -13.95 6.96
CA PRO A 381 46.83 -14.61 7.43
C PRO A 381 47.83 -14.79 6.27
N PRO A 382 49.15 -14.81 6.54
CA PRO A 382 50.17 -15.00 5.52
C PRO A 382 49.93 -16.26 4.69
N ALA A 383 50.30 -16.24 3.41
CA ALA A 383 50.05 -17.35 2.46
C ALA A 383 50.65 -18.69 2.93
N ASP A 384 51.76 -18.65 3.66
CA ASP A 384 52.46 -19.82 4.20
C ASP A 384 51.68 -20.53 5.33
N ALA A 385 50.65 -19.85 5.86
CA ALA A 385 49.73 -20.36 6.88
C ALA A 385 48.41 -20.88 6.26
N ALA A 386 48.43 -21.41 5.02
CA ALA A 386 47.27 -22.02 4.36
C ALA A 386 46.59 -23.15 5.19
N SER A 387 47.34 -23.78 6.12
CA SER A 387 46.82 -24.78 7.07
C SER A 387 46.17 -24.18 8.33
N SER A 388 46.26 -22.87 8.55
CA SER A 388 45.74 -22.20 9.74
C SER A 388 44.23 -22.44 9.87
N ARG A 389 43.81 -22.94 11.03
CA ARG A 389 42.40 -23.13 11.42
C ARG A 389 41.79 -21.84 12.01
N LYS A 390 42.52 -20.72 12.04
CA LYS A 390 42.03 -19.46 12.60
C LYS A 390 40.84 -18.96 11.77
N ALA A 391 39.70 -18.78 12.44
CA ALA A 391 38.53 -18.17 11.85
C ALA A 391 38.84 -16.72 11.44
N ALA A 392 38.25 -16.26 10.35
CA ALA A 392 38.27 -14.83 10.04
C ALA A 392 37.36 -14.11 11.04
N THR A 393 37.86 -13.07 11.70
CA THR A 393 37.14 -12.36 12.75
C THR A 393 37.07 -10.86 12.49
N LEU A 394 35.95 -10.24 12.85
CA LEU A 394 35.84 -8.78 13.01
C LEU A 394 35.94 -8.45 14.50
N ASP A 395 36.89 -7.58 14.86
CA ASP A 395 36.96 -6.99 16.19
C ASP A 395 35.82 -5.97 16.38
N LEU A 396 35.01 -6.15 17.42
CA LEU A 396 33.85 -5.30 17.67
C LEU A 396 34.26 -3.90 18.14
N ALA A 397 35.46 -3.71 18.69
CA ALA A 397 35.98 -2.38 19.02
C ALA A 397 36.13 -1.48 17.78
N HIS A 398 36.51 -2.06 16.63
CA HIS A 398 36.56 -1.33 15.36
C HIS A 398 35.17 -0.88 14.92
N LEU A 399 34.17 -1.76 15.05
CA LEU A 399 32.80 -1.43 14.70
C LEU A 399 32.20 -0.38 15.66
N HIS A 400 32.51 -0.46 16.94
CA HIS A 400 32.14 0.54 17.94
C HIS A 400 32.74 1.91 17.61
N THR A 401 34.03 1.97 17.28
CA THR A 401 34.68 3.21 16.84
C THR A 401 33.98 3.83 15.63
N LEU A 402 33.65 3.02 14.63
CA LEU A 402 32.89 3.46 13.45
C LEU A 402 31.47 3.91 13.79
N ALA A 403 30.81 3.24 14.73
CA ALA A 403 29.47 3.58 15.18
C ALA A 403 29.47 4.94 15.91
N VAL A 404 30.39 5.16 16.85
CA VAL A 404 30.56 6.45 17.55
C VAL A 404 30.86 7.57 16.56
N TYR A 405 31.77 7.32 15.60
CA TYR A 405 32.05 8.26 14.52
C TYR A 405 30.77 8.60 13.74
N THR A 406 30.00 7.58 13.35
CA THR A 406 28.77 7.76 12.57
C THR A 406 27.70 8.50 13.36
N GLN A 407 27.52 8.22 14.65
CA GLN A 407 26.61 8.95 15.54
C GLN A 407 26.96 10.44 15.57
N ARG A 408 28.24 10.78 15.81
CA ARG A 408 28.70 12.18 15.79
C ARG A 408 28.47 12.84 14.43
N ARG A 409 28.65 12.12 13.32
CA ARG A 409 28.34 12.65 11.98
C ARG A 409 26.85 12.99 11.81
N ILE A 410 25.93 12.22 12.39
CA ILE A 410 24.48 12.51 12.37
C ILE A 410 24.15 13.73 13.24
N GLU A 411 24.87 13.88 14.35
CA GLU A 411 24.76 15.03 15.27
C GLU A 411 25.35 16.34 14.71
N GLY A 412 25.95 16.30 13.52
CA GLY A 412 26.46 17.48 12.82
C GLY A 412 27.96 17.76 13.02
N TRP A 413 28.70 16.83 13.63
CA TRP A 413 30.16 16.96 13.73
C TRP A 413 30.80 16.86 12.35
N LEU A 414 31.82 17.70 12.11
CA LEU A 414 32.51 17.81 10.83
C LEU A 414 33.87 17.13 10.88
N PRO A 415 34.37 16.54 9.78
CA PRO A 415 35.77 16.10 9.72
C PRO A 415 36.72 17.25 10.02
N ALA A 416 37.63 17.09 10.98
CA ALA A 416 38.54 18.15 11.43
C ALA A 416 39.55 18.60 10.34
N HIS A 417 39.81 17.73 9.36
CA HIS A 417 40.67 18.01 8.21
C HIS A 417 39.85 17.83 6.92
N PRO A 418 39.33 18.90 6.30
CA PRO A 418 38.83 18.81 4.95
C PRO A 418 39.99 18.38 4.05
N LEU A 419 39.80 17.35 3.22
CA LEU A 419 40.72 17.06 2.11
C LEU A 419 40.92 18.38 1.33
N PRO A 420 42.15 18.89 1.16
CA PRO A 420 42.35 20.13 0.43
C PRO A 420 41.86 19.92 -1.00
N HIS A 421 40.96 20.81 -1.45
CA HIS A 421 40.53 20.88 -2.83
C HIS A 421 41.76 20.88 -3.75
N HIS A 422 41.78 19.97 -4.72
CA HIS A 422 42.81 19.89 -5.75
C HIS A 422 42.80 21.19 -6.58
N HIS A 423 43.62 22.17 -6.19
CA HIS A 423 44.12 23.16 -7.13
C HIS A 423 45.32 22.56 -7.86
N HIS A 424 45.20 22.41 -9.17
CA HIS A 424 46.29 22.05 -10.06
C HIS A 424 47.37 23.13 -10.03
N HIS A 425 48.46 22.89 -9.29
CA HIS A 425 49.73 23.53 -9.56
C HIS A 425 50.86 22.51 -9.57
N HIS A 426 51.56 22.50 -10.70
CA HIS A 426 52.73 21.69 -11.03
C HIS A 426 53.91 21.99 -10.10
N ALA A 427 54.55 20.94 -9.59
CA ALA A 427 56.00 20.76 -9.35
C ALA A 427 56.28 19.86 -8.12
N GLY A 428 57.13 18.83 -8.30
CA GLY A 428 57.80 18.08 -7.23
C GLY A 428 57.07 16.87 -6.63
N ALA A 429 56.94 15.76 -7.39
CA ALA A 429 56.20 14.56 -6.97
C ALA A 429 56.94 13.64 -5.96
N SER A 430 58.26 13.77 -5.79
CA SER A 430 59.06 12.78 -5.04
C SER A 430 59.12 13.06 -3.54
N HIS A 431 59.14 14.33 -3.12
CA HIS A 431 59.26 14.71 -1.71
C HIS A 431 57.92 14.65 -0.95
N ARG A 432 56.79 14.72 -1.67
CA ARG A 432 55.44 14.73 -1.08
C ARG A 432 54.94 13.35 -0.68
N LEU A 433 55.32 12.29 -1.39
CA LEU A 433 54.94 10.93 -0.99
C LEU A 433 55.71 10.48 0.26
N LEU A 434 56.99 10.88 0.37
CA LEU A 434 57.80 10.60 1.54
C LEU A 434 57.34 11.41 2.76
N MET A 435 57.00 12.70 2.61
CA MET A 435 56.37 13.48 3.68
C MET A 435 54.97 12.97 4.07
N ARG A 436 54.20 12.42 3.12
CA ARG A 436 52.88 11.81 3.38
C ARG A 436 52.97 10.44 4.04
N ALA A 437 54.09 9.74 3.87
CA ALA A 437 54.41 8.50 4.59
C ALA A 437 54.95 8.81 6.00
N VAL A 438 55.73 9.88 6.17
CA VAL A 438 56.34 10.29 7.45
C VAL A 438 55.33 11.04 8.34
N SER A 439 54.40 11.82 7.77
CA SER A 439 53.31 12.48 8.52
C SER A 439 52.20 11.52 8.96
N ASN A 440 52.25 10.25 8.54
CA ASN A 440 51.32 9.21 8.95
C ASN A 440 51.73 8.52 10.26
N ASN A 441 52.82 9.00 10.89
CA ASN A 441 53.10 8.70 12.29
C ASN A 441 52.11 9.50 13.14
N VAL A 442 51.02 8.82 13.53
CA VAL A 442 50.00 9.32 14.44
C VAL A 442 50.65 9.67 15.77
N VAL A 443 50.84 10.96 16.03
CA VAL A 443 50.84 11.46 17.41
C VAL A 443 49.37 11.45 17.83
N ASP A 444 49.01 10.49 18.67
CA ASP A 444 47.70 10.47 19.33
C ASP A 444 47.69 11.52 20.43
N ASP A 445 47.44 12.78 20.06
CA ASP A 445 47.23 13.89 21.00
C ASP A 445 45.82 13.84 21.65
N GLY A 446 45.08 12.73 21.51
CA GLY A 446 43.68 12.65 21.95
C GLY A 446 42.73 13.57 21.15
N ALA A 447 43.20 14.18 20.06
CA ALA A 447 42.44 15.05 19.20
C ALA A 447 41.50 14.22 18.30
N SER A 448 40.20 14.26 18.61
CA SER A 448 39.13 13.66 17.79
C SER A 448 39.28 14.03 16.31
N THR A 449 39.18 13.05 15.41
CA THR A 449 39.14 13.26 13.94
C THR A 449 37.92 14.06 13.47
N LEU A 450 37.02 14.40 14.39
CA LEU A 450 35.85 15.24 14.20
C LEU A 450 35.96 16.53 15.02
N ALA A 451 35.71 17.65 14.36
CA ALA A 451 35.51 18.97 14.96
C ALA A 451 34.04 19.15 15.38
N PRO A 452 33.77 19.90 16.47
CA PRO A 452 32.42 20.17 16.93
C PRO A 452 31.60 20.93 15.87
N PRO A 453 30.26 20.78 15.88
CA PRO A 453 29.38 21.46 14.93
C PRO A 453 29.50 22.99 15.03
N PRO A 454 29.26 23.72 13.93
CA PRO A 454 29.20 25.19 13.96
C PRO A 454 28.13 25.66 14.94
N GLY A 455 28.52 26.41 15.98
CA GLY A 455 27.66 26.80 17.11
C GLY A 455 27.82 25.95 18.38
N GLY A 456 28.72 24.96 18.38
CA GLY A 456 29.17 24.23 19.57
C GLY A 456 28.16 23.25 20.18
N ARG A 457 26.95 23.13 19.62
CA ARG A 457 25.90 22.23 20.13
C ARG A 457 25.54 21.15 19.10
N PRO A 458 25.53 19.85 19.48
CA PRO A 458 25.09 18.78 18.60
C PRO A 458 23.61 18.94 18.23
N ARG A 459 23.26 18.54 17.01
CA ARG A 459 21.88 18.49 16.53
C ARG A 459 21.06 17.55 17.43
N LYS A 460 19.91 18.02 17.90
CA LYS A 460 18.94 17.20 18.64
C LYS A 460 18.25 16.22 17.68
N LEU A 461 18.35 14.94 17.98
CA LEU A 461 17.86 13.84 17.17
C LEU A 461 16.55 13.28 17.74
N ARG A 462 15.59 12.97 16.86
CA ARG A 462 14.41 12.19 17.20
C ARG A 462 14.82 10.76 17.61
N PRO A 463 14.01 10.01 18.38
CA PRO A 463 14.34 8.64 18.78
C PRO A 463 14.77 7.74 17.61
N ASN A 464 14.16 7.93 16.44
CA ASN A 464 14.44 7.17 15.23
C ASN A 464 15.59 7.73 14.35
N GLU A 465 16.30 8.78 14.75
CA GLU A 465 17.37 9.39 13.91
C GLU A 465 18.78 8.88 14.26
N GLY A 466 19.07 8.59 15.54
CA GLY A 466 20.38 8.12 16.01
C GLY A 466 20.77 6.70 15.58
N LEU A 467 21.94 6.20 15.97
CA LEU A 467 22.29 4.79 15.72
C LEU A 467 21.51 3.81 16.60
N VAL A 468 21.33 4.18 17.86
CA VAL A 468 20.60 3.40 18.88
C VAL A 468 19.29 4.12 19.22
N TRP A 469 19.37 5.27 19.91
CA TRP A 469 18.20 6.05 20.31
C TRP A 469 18.51 7.55 20.37
N GLY A 470 18.05 8.34 19.39
CA GLY A 470 18.29 9.79 19.37
C GLY A 470 19.76 10.16 19.54
N ASN A 471 20.07 10.99 20.54
CA ASN A 471 21.43 11.42 20.90
C ASN A 471 22.12 10.50 21.92
N ALA A 472 21.56 9.33 22.25
CA ALA A 472 22.20 8.41 23.19
C ALA A 472 23.60 8.01 22.68
N PRO A 473 24.62 7.99 23.54
CA PRO A 473 25.95 7.53 23.16
C PRO A 473 25.88 6.05 22.77
N VAL A 474 26.59 5.68 21.70
CA VAL A 474 26.67 4.28 21.29
C VAL A 474 27.65 3.55 22.22
N THR A 475 27.16 2.59 22.97
CA THR A 475 27.97 1.74 23.85
C THR A 475 28.50 0.52 23.10
N TYR A 476 29.43 -0.19 23.73
CA TYR A 476 29.94 -1.44 23.19
C TYR A 476 28.85 -2.54 23.18
N ASP A 477 28.05 -2.62 24.25
CA ASP A 477 26.93 -3.56 24.37
C ASP A 477 25.89 -3.37 23.27
N ASP A 478 25.61 -2.11 22.87
CA ASP A 478 24.73 -1.83 21.74
C ASP A 478 25.23 -2.45 20.43
N VAL A 479 26.54 -2.38 20.18
CA VAL A 479 27.17 -2.92 18.97
C VAL A 479 27.13 -4.44 18.98
N GLU A 480 27.44 -5.04 20.13
CA GLU A 480 27.39 -6.48 20.30
C GLU A 480 25.96 -7.01 20.10
N LEU A 481 24.96 -6.36 20.70
CA LEU A 481 23.54 -6.68 20.53
C LEU A 481 23.10 -6.57 19.07
N VAL A 482 23.52 -5.53 18.36
CA VAL A 482 23.23 -5.36 16.93
C VAL A 482 23.82 -6.51 16.11
N ILE A 483 25.07 -6.92 16.38
CA ILE A 483 25.69 -8.04 15.66
C ILE A 483 24.98 -9.35 15.97
N ALA A 484 24.66 -9.62 17.24
CA ALA A 484 23.89 -10.80 17.64
C ALA A 484 22.54 -10.85 16.93
N ALA A 485 21.80 -9.75 16.89
CA ALA A 485 20.51 -9.65 16.19
C ALA A 485 20.65 -9.86 14.67
N LEU A 486 21.73 -9.38 14.05
CA LEU A 486 21.98 -9.63 12.64
C LEU A 486 22.30 -11.10 12.35
N ILE A 487 22.99 -11.80 13.26
CA ILE A 487 23.25 -13.23 13.16
C ILE A 487 21.95 -14.02 13.28
N GLU A 488 21.13 -13.72 14.28
CA GLU A 488 19.82 -14.35 14.49
C GLU A 488 18.91 -14.18 13.26
N GLN A 489 18.93 -13.00 12.64
CA GLN A 489 18.20 -12.73 11.40
C GLN A 489 18.77 -13.42 10.15
N GLY A 490 19.89 -14.14 10.25
CA GLY A 490 20.63 -14.74 9.14
C GLY A 490 21.33 -13.72 8.24
N LEU A 491 21.34 -12.44 8.64
CA LEU A 491 21.95 -11.35 7.89
C LEU A 491 23.48 -11.33 8.06
N LEU A 492 24.01 -11.98 9.08
CA LEU A 492 25.42 -12.33 9.24
C LEU A 492 25.52 -13.83 9.52
N HIS A 493 26.58 -14.48 9.05
CA HIS A 493 26.79 -15.90 9.29
C HIS A 493 28.07 -16.14 10.10
N GLY A 494 27.88 -16.53 11.35
CA GLY A 494 28.94 -16.66 12.33
C GLY A 494 28.39 -16.67 13.75
N PHE A 495 29.25 -16.40 14.73
CA PHE A 495 28.87 -16.24 16.14
C PHE A 495 29.64 -15.09 16.79
N VAL A 496 29.10 -14.55 17.88
CA VAL A 496 29.82 -13.59 18.72
C VAL A 496 30.64 -14.36 19.76
N ALA A 497 31.95 -14.17 19.75
CA ALA A 497 32.85 -14.63 20.79
C ALA A 497 32.93 -13.57 21.89
N HIS A 498 31.96 -13.59 22.81
CA HIS A 498 31.77 -12.58 23.86
C HIS A 498 33.06 -12.27 24.63
N GLY A 499 33.76 -13.30 25.13
CA GLY A 499 35.00 -13.13 25.90
C GLY A 499 36.19 -12.56 25.09
N GLN A 500 36.11 -12.55 23.77
CA GLN A 500 37.14 -12.00 22.88
C GLN A 500 36.70 -10.73 22.16
N ALA A 501 35.49 -10.22 22.43
CA ALA A 501 34.95 -9.04 21.76
C ALA A 501 34.95 -9.13 20.23
N ARG A 502 34.65 -10.32 19.67
CA ARG A 502 34.82 -10.59 18.23
C ARG A 502 33.62 -11.26 17.59
N PHE A 503 33.31 -10.87 16.36
CA PHE A 503 32.45 -11.65 15.48
C PHE A 503 33.29 -12.64 14.67
N ALA A 504 33.08 -13.94 14.88
CA ALA A 504 33.79 -15.01 14.19
C ALA A 504 32.98 -15.58 13.03
N ILE A 505 33.57 -15.59 11.84
CA ILE A 505 32.93 -16.05 10.60
C ILE A 505 33.11 -17.56 10.45
N ILE A 506 31.99 -18.27 10.20
CA ILE A 506 31.98 -19.71 9.96
C ILE A 506 32.03 -19.98 8.44
N GLY A 507 32.69 -21.07 8.02
CA GLY A 507 32.58 -21.57 6.64
C GLY A 507 33.36 -20.77 5.59
N ALA A 508 34.29 -19.90 6.00
CA ALA A 508 35.10 -19.08 5.09
C ALA A 508 35.84 -19.92 4.02
N LYS A 509 36.43 -21.07 4.41
CA LYS A 509 37.11 -21.98 3.48
C LYS A 509 36.12 -22.63 2.50
N ALA A 510 34.99 -23.13 2.99
CA ALA A 510 33.96 -23.77 2.17
C ALA A 510 33.31 -22.83 1.14
N LYS A 511 33.19 -21.54 1.46
CA LYS A 511 32.65 -20.50 0.56
C LYS A 511 33.73 -19.77 -0.26
N GLY A 512 35.01 -20.12 -0.09
CA GLY A 512 36.14 -19.50 -0.80
C GLY A 512 36.47 -18.05 -0.42
N SER A 513 35.71 -17.42 0.47
CA SER A 513 35.96 -16.05 0.93
C SER A 513 35.29 -15.79 2.29
N PRO A 514 36.01 -15.20 3.27
CA PRO A 514 35.42 -14.73 4.52
C PRO A 514 34.25 -13.76 4.32
N LEU A 515 34.29 -12.92 3.28
CA LEU A 515 33.22 -11.96 2.99
C LEU A 515 31.95 -12.64 2.52
N LEU A 516 32.07 -13.60 1.59
CA LEU A 516 30.91 -14.34 1.08
C LEU A 516 30.31 -15.24 2.14
N ALA A 517 31.16 -15.80 3.01
CA ALA A 517 30.73 -16.58 4.16
C ALA A 517 30.02 -15.72 5.19
N GLY A 518 30.66 -14.65 5.70
CA GLY A 518 30.14 -13.85 6.81
C GLY A 518 28.98 -12.92 6.44
N TRP A 519 28.90 -12.50 5.17
CA TRP A 519 27.89 -11.56 4.70
C TRP A 519 27.08 -12.13 3.52
N PRO A 520 26.18 -13.11 3.73
CA PRO A 520 25.40 -13.73 2.66
C PRO A 520 24.47 -12.73 1.93
N PRO A 521 24.07 -12.98 0.67
CA PRO A 521 23.09 -12.15 -0.02
C PRO A 521 21.78 -12.04 0.78
N VAL A 522 21.31 -10.82 1.04
CA VAL A 522 20.19 -10.55 1.96
C VAL A 522 18.92 -11.32 1.57
N TRP A 523 18.59 -11.35 0.28
CA TRP A 523 17.42 -12.07 -0.21
C TRP A 523 17.53 -13.58 0.03
N GLN A 524 18.70 -14.17 -0.23
CA GLN A 524 18.93 -15.60 0.03
C GLN A 524 18.85 -15.92 1.52
N ALA A 525 19.39 -15.05 2.38
CA ALA A 525 19.29 -15.18 3.82
C ALA A 525 17.83 -15.14 4.30
N ILE A 526 17.01 -14.27 3.73
CA ILE A 526 15.58 -14.19 4.05
C ILE A 526 14.84 -15.46 3.60
N GLN A 527 15.13 -15.98 2.40
CA GLN A 527 14.52 -17.21 1.88
C GLN A 527 14.91 -18.45 2.71
N ALA A 528 16.14 -18.51 3.19
CA ALA A 528 16.66 -19.64 3.96
C ALA A 528 16.20 -19.65 5.43
N ARG A 529 15.43 -18.65 5.88
CA ARG A 529 14.90 -18.63 7.25
C ARG A 529 13.97 -19.82 7.45
N GLN A 530 14.31 -20.63 8.44
CA GLN A 530 13.48 -21.74 8.86
C GLN A 530 12.33 -21.18 9.72
N TYR A 531 11.13 -21.68 9.48
CA TYR A 531 9.94 -21.38 10.27
C TYR A 531 9.53 -22.67 10.97
N GLU A 532 9.05 -22.58 12.22
CA GLU A 532 8.67 -23.74 13.04
C GLU A 532 7.53 -24.56 12.41
N GLN A 533 6.72 -23.94 11.55
CA GLN A 533 5.62 -24.57 10.81
C GLN A 533 5.90 -24.54 9.31
N GLY A 534 5.24 -25.43 8.56
CA GLY A 534 5.24 -25.39 7.10
C GLY A 534 4.75 -24.03 6.60
N PHE A 535 5.68 -23.15 6.23
CA PHE A 535 5.40 -21.79 5.81
C PHE A 535 5.73 -21.65 4.33
N ASP A 536 4.70 -21.49 3.50
CA ASP A 536 4.88 -21.11 2.10
C ASP A 536 5.05 -19.59 2.00
N MET A 537 6.25 -19.17 1.61
CA MET A 537 6.60 -17.76 1.44
C MET A 537 5.87 -17.10 0.25
N ASP A 538 5.38 -17.91 -0.69
CA ASP A 538 4.72 -17.47 -1.93
C ASP A 538 3.18 -17.56 -1.89
N GLU A 539 2.65 -18.05 -0.77
CA GLU A 539 1.23 -17.99 -0.45
C GLU A 539 0.84 -16.57 0.01
N VAL A 540 -0.22 -16.05 -0.60
CA VAL A 540 -0.81 -14.76 -0.23
C VAL A 540 -2.28 -14.92 0.16
N PRO A 541 -2.60 -14.87 1.46
CA PRO A 541 -3.99 -14.88 1.92
C PRO A 541 -4.81 -13.77 1.27
N GLY A 542 -6.02 -14.12 0.80
CA GLY A 542 -6.90 -13.22 0.05
C GLY A 542 -6.67 -13.20 -1.46
N TRP A 543 -5.62 -13.84 -1.97
CA TRP A 543 -5.42 -14.04 -3.40
C TRP A 543 -5.81 -15.47 -3.80
N VAL A 544 -7.07 -15.65 -4.20
CA VAL A 544 -7.57 -16.92 -4.75
C VAL A 544 -6.96 -17.12 -6.14
N LYS A 545 -5.92 -17.97 -6.20
CA LYS A 545 -5.32 -18.46 -7.45
C LYS A 545 -6.21 -19.59 -7.98
N GLY A 546 -6.52 -19.55 -9.28
CA GLY A 546 -7.35 -20.54 -9.97
C GLY A 546 -6.52 -21.61 -10.64
#